data_AF-A0A963ADK9-F1
#
_entry.id   AF-A0A963ADK9-F1
#
_cell.length_a   1.000
_cell.length_b   1.000
_cell.length_c   1.000
_cell.angle_alpha   90.00
_cell.angle_beta   90.00
_cell.angle_gamma   90.00
#
_symmetry.space_group_name_H-M   'P 1'
#
loop_
_entity.id
_entity.type
_entity.pdbx_description
1 polymer ?
#
loop_
_entity_poly.entity_id
_entity_poly.type
_entity_poly.pdbx_seq_one_letter_code
_entity_poly.pdbx_strand_id
1 'polypeptide(L)' 'HHCEPNTVIMHPLPRDSRDNARELDDDLNDNPNLAIFRQTDNGMLVRMALFALTLDVVDQVDRHARDVNWYTAGRF' A
#
# COMPACT_ATOMS: atom_id res chain seq x y z
N HIS A 1 22.99 13.03 6.56
CA HIS A 1 23.70 12.05 5.70
C HIS A 1 23.11 10.70 6.06
N HIS A 2 22.30 10.03 5.23
CA HIS A 2 22.83 8.99 4.34
C HIS A 2 21.81 8.52 3.27
N CYS A 3 20.76 9.28 2.98
CA CYS A 3 19.81 8.96 1.90
C CYS A 3 19.55 10.19 1.03
N GLU A 4 19.29 9.97 -0.27
CA GLU A 4 18.83 11.00 -1.19
C GLU A 4 17.51 11.61 -0.67
N PRO A 5 17.26 12.93 -0.85
CA PRO A 5 16.06 13.59 -0.32
C PRO A 5 14.74 12.91 -0.70
N ASN A 6 14.70 12.27 -1.88
CA ASN A 6 13.51 11.60 -2.43
C ASN A 6 13.51 10.08 -2.21
N THR A 7 14.37 9.57 -1.31
CA THR A 7 14.41 8.13 -1.01
C THR A 7 13.08 7.72 -0.39
N VAL A 8 12.38 6.76 -1.01
CA VAL A 8 11.13 6.20 -0.48
C VAL A 8 11.44 5.02 0.44
N ILE A 9 10.83 5.00 1.61
CA ILE A 9 10.97 3.93 2.59
C ILE A 9 9.74 3.04 2.52
N MET A 10 9.94 1.76 2.24
CA MET A 10 8.88 0.75 2.10
C MET A 10 9.09 -0.36 3.11
N HIS A 11 7.99 -0.92 3.63
CA HIS A 11 8.02 -2.04 4.56
C HIS A 11 6.67 -2.78 4.54
N PRO A 12 6.64 -4.11 4.36
CA PRO A 12 5.40 -4.88 4.41
C PRO A 12 4.83 -4.97 5.82
N LEU A 13 3.51 -5.11 5.94
CA LEU A 13 2.85 -5.39 7.22
C LEU A 13 2.79 -6.91 7.48
N PRO A 14 2.76 -7.36 8.76
CA PRO A 14 2.82 -6.54 9.97
C PRO A 14 4.26 -6.11 10.29
N ARG A 15 4.41 -4.83 10.68
CA ARG A 15 5.67 -4.30 11.22
C ARG A 15 5.88 -4.79 12.64
N ASP A 16 7.08 -5.27 12.96
CA ASP A 16 7.43 -5.62 14.34
C ASP A 16 7.62 -4.36 15.20
N SER A 17 6.83 -4.25 16.25
CA SER A 17 6.84 -3.15 17.22
C SER A 17 7.30 -3.56 18.61
N ARG A 18 7.69 -4.83 18.79
CA ARG A 18 8.15 -5.36 20.08
C ARG A 18 9.44 -4.66 20.52
N ASP A 19 9.50 -4.32 21.80
CA ASP A 19 10.69 -3.71 22.39
C ASP A 19 11.92 -4.61 22.22
N ASN A 20 13.04 -4.03 21.78
CA ASN A 20 14.28 -4.73 21.36
C ASN A 20 14.21 -5.60 20.08
N ALA A 21 13.09 -5.58 19.35
CA ALA A 21 12.94 -6.30 18.07
C ALA A 21 12.28 -5.44 16.96
N ARG A 22 12.30 -4.11 17.12
CA ARG A 22 11.74 -3.17 16.15
C ARG A 22 12.49 -3.23 14.83
N GLU A 23 11.78 -3.49 13.74
CA GLU A 23 12.35 -3.45 12.39
C GLU A 23 12.61 -2.01 11.91
N LEU A 24 11.76 -1.07 12.36
CA LEU A 24 11.89 0.37 12.14
C LEU A 24 11.60 1.08 13.46
N ASP A 25 12.29 2.19 13.72
CA ASP A 25 12.06 3.01 14.92
C ASP A 25 10.83 3.92 14.73
N ASP A 26 10.24 4.37 15.83
CA ASP A 26 9.00 5.14 15.87
C ASP A 26 9.18 6.56 15.30
N ASP A 27 10.41 7.08 15.26
CA ASP A 27 10.75 8.37 14.64
C ASP A 27 10.42 8.41 13.13
N LEU A 28 10.44 7.26 12.46
CA LEU A 28 10.08 7.11 11.05
C LEU A 28 8.59 7.26 10.79
N ASN A 29 7.72 7.16 11.81
CA ASN A 29 6.27 7.23 11.63
C ASN A 29 5.81 8.56 11.02
N ASP A 30 6.49 9.64 11.39
CA ASP A 30 6.21 11.00 10.90
C ASP A 30 7.08 11.38 9.68
N ASN A 31 7.90 10.45 9.18
CA ASN A 31 8.76 10.71 8.04
C ASN A 31 7.92 10.74 6.74
N PRO A 32 7.91 11.87 5.98
CA PRO A 32 7.10 12.00 4.77
C PRO A 32 7.49 11.03 3.66
N ASN A 33 8.69 10.45 3.72
CA ASN A 33 9.18 9.46 2.78
C ASN A 33 8.74 8.02 3.13
N LEU A 34 8.10 7.79 4.27
CA LEU A 34 7.59 6.49 4.67
C LEU A 34 6.30 6.15 3.90
N ALA A 35 6.32 5.03 3.17
CA ALA A 35 5.27 4.64 2.23
C ALA A 35 4.60 3.29 2.58
N ILE A 36 4.54 2.91 3.87
CA ILE A 36 3.96 1.63 4.33
C ILE A 36 2.49 1.48 3.91
N PHE A 37 1.67 2.51 4.13
CA PHE A 37 0.26 2.46 3.75
C PHE A 37 0.05 2.52 2.24
N ARG A 38 0.81 3.36 1.53
CA ARG A 38 0.78 3.41 0.06
C ARG A 38 1.15 2.06 -0.56
N GLN A 39 2.15 1.36 -0.01
CA GLN A 39 2.51 0.00 -0.44
C GLN A 39 1.36 -0.99 -0.21
N THR A 40 0.75 -0.94 0.98
CA THR A 40 -0.36 -1.83 1.36
C THR A 40 -1.57 -1.63 0.46
N ASP A 41 -1.94 -0.37 0.20
CA ASP A 41 -3.06 0.01 -0.66
C ASP A 41 -2.83 -0.43 -2.10
N ASN A 42 -1.64 -0.17 -2.64
CA ASN A 42 -1.27 -0.61 -4.00
C ASN A 42 -1.29 -2.13 -4.13
N GLY A 43 -1.07 -2.87 -3.04
CA GLY A 43 -1.18 -4.33 -3.02
C GLY A 43 -2.55 -4.84 -3.47
N MET A 44 -3.65 -4.11 -3.20
CA MET A 44 -4.98 -4.49 -3.68
C MET A 44 -5.08 -4.41 -5.20
N LEU A 45 -4.67 -3.27 -5.79
CA LEU A 45 -4.74 -3.06 -7.24
C LEU A 45 -3.86 -4.05 -8.00
N VAL A 46 -2.65 -4.33 -7.49
CA VAL A 46 -1.75 -5.33 -8.08
C VAL A 46 -2.38 -6.72 -8.06
N ARG A 47 -3.03 -7.12 -6.96
CA ARG A 47 -3.75 -8.41 -6.89
C ARG A 47 -4.94 -8.46 -7.84
N MET A 48 -5.72 -7.38 -7.94
CA MET A 48 -6.83 -7.28 -8.89
C MET A 48 -6.34 -7.47 -10.33
N ALA A 49 -5.27 -6.77 -10.72
CA ALA A 49 -4.66 -6.90 -12.04
C ALA A 49 -4.15 -8.32 -12.29
N LEU A 50 -3.49 -8.94 -11.31
CA LEU A 50 -2.99 -10.31 -11.41
C LEU A 50 -4.13 -11.31 -11.69
N PHE A 51 -5.25 -11.21 -10.96
CA PHE A 51 -6.41 -12.07 -11.19
C PHE A 51 -7.05 -11.81 -12.56
N ALA A 52 -7.24 -10.54 -12.95
CA ALA A 52 -7.86 -10.19 -14.22
C ALA A 52 -7.04 -10.69 -15.43
N LEU A 53 -5.71 -10.55 -15.39
CA LEU A 53 -4.81 -11.05 -16.42
C LEU A 53 -4.75 -12.57 -16.45
N THR A 54 -4.67 -13.22 -15.28
CA THR A 54 -4.58 -14.69 -15.20
C THR A 54 -5.85 -15.38 -15.69
N LEU A 55 -7.01 -14.78 -15.44
CA LEU A 55 -8.32 -15.29 -15.86
C LEU A 55 -8.76 -14.79 -17.26
N ASP A 56 -7.95 -13.94 -17.90
CA ASP A 56 -8.24 -13.31 -19.20
C ASP A 56 -9.59 -12.56 -19.26
N VAL A 57 -9.88 -11.80 -18.20
CA VAL A 57 -11.14 -11.04 -18.04
C VAL A 57 -10.92 -9.53 -17.98
N VAL A 58 -9.77 -9.03 -18.44
CA VAL A 58 -9.42 -7.61 -18.36
C VAL A 58 -10.49 -6.72 -19.01
N ASP A 59 -10.99 -7.11 -20.18
CA ASP A 59 -12.02 -6.37 -20.92
C ASP A 59 -13.41 -6.35 -20.24
N GLN A 60 -13.59 -7.15 -19.19
CA GLN A 60 -14.85 -7.26 -18.45
C GLN A 60 -14.88 -6.37 -17.20
N VAL A 61 -13.72 -5.91 -16.69
CA VAL A 61 -13.62 -5.18 -15.43
C VAL A 61 -14.47 -3.91 -15.44
N ASP A 62 -14.31 -3.05 -16.43
CA ASP A 62 -15.06 -1.79 -16.52
C ASP A 62 -16.55 -2.01 -16.84
N ARG A 63 -16.88 -3.09 -17.56
CA ARG A 63 -18.27 -3.43 -17.91
C ARG A 63 -19.10 -3.84 -16.70
N HIS A 64 -18.45 -4.40 -15.67
CA HIS A 64 -19.09 -4.89 -14.45
C HIS A 64 -18.72 -4.07 -13.21
N ALA A 65 -17.94 -3.00 -13.35
CA ALA A 65 -17.66 -2.06 -12.28
C ALA A 65 -18.95 -1.35 -11.85
N ARG A 66 -19.05 -1.05 -10.55
CA ARG A 66 -20.18 -0.33 -9.97
C ARG A 66 -19.69 0.64 -8.90
N ASP A 67 -20.46 1.69 -8.68
CA ASP A 67 -20.16 2.65 -7.62
C ASP A 67 -20.13 1.97 -6.25
N VAL A 68 -19.13 2.38 -5.48
CA VAL A 68 -18.93 1.93 -4.12
C VAL A 68 -20.02 2.54 -3.23
N ASN A 69 -20.73 1.69 -2.48
CA ASN A 69 -21.83 2.11 -1.61
C ASN A 69 -21.45 2.17 -0.12
N TRP A 70 -20.19 1.93 0.23
CA TRP A 70 -19.69 2.04 1.60
C TRP A 70 -18.96 3.36 1.82
N TYR A 71 -19.09 3.88 3.05
CA TYR A 71 -18.42 5.10 3.48
C TYR A 71 -16.90 4.91 3.47
N THR A 72 -16.20 5.78 2.76
CA THR A 72 -14.77 5.97 2.91
C THR A 72 -14.56 7.30 3.63
N ALA A 73 -14.07 7.25 4.87
CA ALA A 73 -13.51 8.46 5.49
C ALA A 73 -12.42 8.95 4.53
N GLY A 74 -12.54 10.20 4.07
CA GLY A 74 -11.81 10.75 2.93
C GLY A 74 -10.41 10.18 2.79
N ARG A 75 -10.12 9.61 1.62
CA ARG A 75 -8.79 9.18 1.22
C ARG A 75 -7.85 10.38 1.43
N PHE A 76 -6.94 10.25 2.41
CA PHE A 76 -5.97 11.28 2.81
C PHE A 76 -5.24 11.86 1.61
#